data_AF-A0A966WXR8-F1
#
_entry.id   AF-A0A966WXR8-F1
#
_cell.length_a   1.000
_cell.length_b   1.000
_cell.length_c   1.000
_cell.angle_alpha   90.00
_cell.angle_beta   90.00
_cell.angle_gamma   90.00
#
_symmetry.space_group_name_H-M   'P 1'
#
loop_
_entity.id
_entity.type
_entity.pdbx_description
1 polymer ?
#
loop_
_entity_poly.entity_id
_entity_poly.type
_entity_poly.pdbx_seq_one_letter_code
_entity_poly.pdbx_strand_id
1 'polypeptide(L)'
;GLRLQVGPESAGADPGPACYGRGGPLTITDANLLLGRLQPDHLPALFGSGGDQRLDPLPARLGFEQLASALGAAGSGPSGEMPSPEQVAEGGLAIAVERMAEAIRRISIQQGRDLRRAVLCSFGGAGGQHACAVAEALGMERVLLHPLAGVLSAYGIGLADEVELIERSVRQPLTPQLLQTLAAELTAEAHQLTPETGERHRCTLQLRSAGADTCLPIPWADPAAAADGAAASICEGLLEAFAAAHRRRFGFAPAHGSGAAAPVLERLSLERIRPGLAEGAQLGDSSAAGAPPGSAHPPLPRAGAVSVYLHGAWQAIPLWQRSQLQAGAVLVGPALIVEPTGTNLLLPGWGARLLAGGSLLLERQALAPSPDARAVDTAVIDPLSLELFSHRFTAIAEQMGTRLQQTSSSVNIKERLDFSCALFDASGALVVNAPHIPVHLGSMGESVVALLAAVQRGERQPLAAGDAVVSNNPYNGGTHLPDLTLITPVFAAPGGAQLVAFVASRGHHADVGGITPGSMPPHSTCIEEEGLLLDNVPLLEQGAFDETSWRQRLAAGRHPVRNPDQLLADLQAQLAA
;
A
#
# COMPACT_ATOMS: atom_id res chain seq x y z
N GLY A 1 -0.71 -1.49 -30.46
CA GLY A 1 -1.28 -2.84 -30.26
C GLY A 1 -2.60 -2.72 -29.52
N LEU A 2 -3.50 -3.69 -29.69
CA LEU A 2 -4.70 -3.79 -28.85
C LEU A 2 -4.29 -4.12 -27.41
N ARG A 3 -5.03 -3.60 -26.42
CA ARG A 3 -4.79 -3.84 -24.99
C ARG A 3 -6.09 -4.32 -24.35
N LEU A 4 -6.01 -5.37 -23.53
CA LEU A 4 -7.12 -5.81 -22.69
C LEU A 4 -7.20 -4.90 -21.45
N GLN A 5 -8.40 -4.43 -21.12
CA GLN A 5 -8.63 -3.57 -19.94
C GLN A 5 -9.82 -4.10 -19.14
N VAL A 6 -9.76 -3.95 -17.81
CA VAL A 6 -10.84 -4.35 -16.89
C VAL A 6 -11.11 -3.23 -15.91
N GLY A 7 -12.28 -2.57 -16.01
CA GLY A 7 -12.64 -1.37 -15.23
C GLY A 7 -12.03 -0.08 -15.80
N PRO A 8 -12.35 1.11 -15.25
CA PRO A 8 -13.03 1.33 -13.97
C PRO A 8 -14.56 1.23 -14.02
N GLU A 9 -15.15 1.18 -15.22
CA GLU A 9 -16.59 1.06 -15.39
C GLU A 9 -17.13 -0.26 -14.81
N SER A 10 -18.35 -0.22 -14.28
CA SER A 10 -19.03 -1.35 -13.67
C SER A 10 -20.40 -1.56 -14.31
N ALA A 11 -20.76 -2.82 -14.54
CA ALA A 11 -22.08 -3.19 -15.05
C ALA A 11 -23.18 -3.17 -13.96
N GLY A 12 -22.81 -2.96 -12.69
CA GLY A 12 -23.74 -2.98 -11.56
C GLY A 12 -24.45 -4.33 -11.41
N ALA A 13 -25.70 -4.30 -10.94
CA ALA A 13 -26.59 -5.46 -10.87
C ALA A 13 -27.66 -5.47 -11.97
N ASP A 14 -27.88 -4.31 -12.62
CA ASP A 14 -28.80 -4.10 -13.72
C ASP A 14 -28.18 -3.09 -14.72
N PRO A 15 -27.86 -3.49 -15.97
CA PRO A 15 -28.11 -4.83 -16.54
C PRO A 15 -27.22 -5.93 -15.93
N GLY A 16 -26.16 -5.57 -15.21
CA GLY A 16 -25.24 -6.54 -14.60
C GLY A 16 -24.33 -7.24 -15.61
N PRO A 17 -23.63 -8.31 -15.20
CA PRO A 17 -22.86 -9.20 -16.07
C PRO A 17 -23.67 -9.74 -17.26
N ALA A 18 -23.01 -10.07 -18.36
CA ALA A 18 -23.65 -10.68 -19.53
C ALA A 18 -24.41 -11.97 -19.16
N CYS A 19 -23.84 -12.77 -18.27
CA CYS A 19 -24.45 -14.01 -17.76
C CYS A 19 -25.69 -13.81 -16.87
N TYR A 20 -26.05 -12.57 -16.53
CA TYR A 20 -27.31 -12.28 -15.83
C TYR A 20 -28.51 -12.31 -16.78
N GLY A 21 -28.30 -12.35 -18.10
CA GLY A 21 -29.39 -12.46 -19.08
C GLY A 21 -30.23 -11.18 -19.24
N ARG A 22 -29.69 -10.02 -18.85
CA ARG A 22 -30.35 -8.69 -18.97
C ARG A 22 -29.68 -7.77 -20.00
N GLY A 23 -28.84 -8.32 -20.87
CA GLY A 23 -28.16 -7.57 -21.94
C GLY A 23 -26.94 -6.76 -21.49
N GLY A 24 -26.31 -7.15 -20.38
CA GLY A 24 -25.12 -6.48 -19.86
C GLY A 24 -23.81 -6.84 -20.58
N PRO A 25 -22.73 -6.09 -20.34
CA PRO A 25 -21.42 -6.31 -20.94
C PRO A 25 -20.67 -7.51 -20.31
N LEU A 26 -19.55 -7.91 -20.90
CA LEU A 26 -18.62 -8.86 -20.26
C LEU A 26 -17.98 -8.26 -19.00
N THR A 27 -17.88 -9.07 -17.96
CA THR A 27 -17.36 -8.68 -16.64
C THR A 27 -16.47 -9.75 -16.02
N ILE A 28 -15.89 -9.46 -14.86
CA ILE A 28 -15.15 -10.44 -14.05
C ILE A 28 -16.04 -11.62 -13.59
N THR A 29 -17.35 -11.41 -13.40
CA THR A 29 -18.29 -12.48 -13.06
C THR A 29 -18.46 -13.43 -14.23
N ASP A 30 -18.51 -12.92 -15.47
CA ASP A 30 -18.55 -13.72 -16.69
C ASP A 30 -17.27 -14.55 -16.85
N ALA A 31 -16.11 -13.97 -16.53
CA ALA A 31 -14.84 -14.71 -16.53
C ALA A 31 -14.84 -15.85 -15.50
N ASN A 32 -15.25 -15.59 -14.25
CA ASN A 32 -15.35 -16.62 -13.23
C ASN A 32 -16.34 -17.73 -13.62
N LEU A 33 -17.46 -17.38 -14.27
CA LEU A 33 -18.43 -18.35 -14.78
C LEU A 33 -17.85 -19.20 -15.91
N LEU A 34 -17.23 -18.57 -16.93
CA LEU A 34 -16.63 -19.27 -18.06
C LEU A 34 -15.55 -20.26 -17.61
N LEU A 35 -14.73 -19.87 -16.63
CA LEU A 35 -13.64 -20.70 -16.10
C LEU A 35 -14.11 -21.77 -15.09
N GLY A 36 -15.41 -21.90 -14.84
CA GLY A 36 -15.96 -22.83 -13.86
C GLY A 36 -15.67 -22.47 -12.40
N ARG A 37 -15.16 -21.27 -12.12
CA ARG A 37 -14.91 -20.78 -10.74
C ARG A 37 -16.21 -20.43 -10.03
N LEU A 38 -17.28 -20.21 -10.79
CA LEU A 38 -18.64 -20.02 -10.33
C LEU A 38 -19.55 -21.13 -10.88
N GLN A 39 -20.32 -21.79 -10.03
CA GLN A 39 -21.15 -22.94 -10.39
C GLN A 39 -22.64 -22.58 -10.35
N PRO A 40 -23.33 -22.41 -11.51
CA PRO A 40 -24.72 -21.95 -11.57
C PRO A 40 -25.71 -22.77 -10.74
N ASP A 41 -25.48 -24.08 -10.62
CA ASP A 41 -26.35 -25.00 -9.88
C ASP A 41 -26.35 -24.72 -8.37
N HIS A 42 -25.30 -24.08 -7.86
CA HIS A 42 -25.13 -23.73 -6.45
C HIS A 42 -25.50 -22.28 -6.12
N LEU A 43 -26.02 -21.53 -7.10
CA LEU A 43 -26.53 -20.17 -6.92
C LEU A 43 -28.07 -20.17 -6.89
N PRO A 44 -28.68 -19.20 -6.20
CA PRO A 44 -30.12 -19.01 -6.26
C PRO A 44 -30.55 -18.56 -7.66
N ALA A 45 -31.76 -18.95 -8.08
CA ALA A 45 -32.33 -18.54 -9.35
C ALA A 45 -32.93 -17.13 -9.23
N LEU A 46 -32.10 -16.09 -9.40
CA LEU A 46 -32.45 -14.67 -9.24
C LEU A 46 -32.09 -13.81 -10.47
N PHE A 47 -31.72 -14.45 -11.57
CA PHE A 47 -31.21 -13.81 -12.78
C PHE A 47 -32.28 -13.78 -13.88
N GLY A 48 -31.93 -13.23 -15.04
CA GLY A 48 -32.86 -12.99 -16.14
C GLY A 48 -33.77 -11.79 -15.89
N SER A 49 -34.53 -11.40 -16.93
CA SER A 49 -35.48 -10.29 -16.86
C SER A 49 -36.61 -10.51 -15.85
N GLY A 50 -36.98 -11.77 -15.59
CA GLY A 50 -37.99 -12.16 -14.60
C GLY A 50 -37.47 -12.34 -13.16
N GLY A 51 -36.15 -12.40 -12.96
CA GLY A 51 -35.56 -12.61 -11.64
C GLY A 51 -35.75 -14.02 -11.08
N ASP A 52 -35.94 -15.02 -11.94
CA ASP A 52 -36.28 -16.41 -11.62
C ASP A 52 -35.39 -17.43 -12.35
N GLN A 53 -34.36 -16.96 -13.06
CA GLN A 53 -33.46 -17.80 -13.86
C GLN A 53 -32.12 -18.01 -13.15
N ARG A 54 -31.40 -19.07 -13.53
CA ARG A 54 -29.99 -19.26 -13.17
C ARG A 54 -29.09 -18.42 -14.08
N LEU A 55 -27.81 -18.33 -13.74
CA LEU A 55 -26.80 -17.72 -14.62
C LEU A 55 -26.74 -18.47 -15.95
N ASP A 56 -26.73 -17.71 -17.05
CA ASP A 56 -26.57 -18.25 -18.40
C ASP A 56 -25.10 -18.14 -18.83
N PRO A 57 -24.38 -19.25 -19.05
CA PRO A 57 -22.99 -19.21 -19.49
C PRO A 57 -22.83 -18.83 -20.97
N LEU A 58 -23.89 -18.89 -21.78
CA LEU A 58 -23.78 -18.70 -23.23
C LEU A 58 -23.35 -17.27 -23.63
N PRO A 59 -23.95 -16.18 -23.10
CA PRO A 59 -23.49 -14.82 -23.39
C PRO A 59 -22.03 -14.57 -23.01
N ALA A 60 -21.59 -15.09 -21.86
CA ALA A 60 -20.21 -15.00 -21.40
C ALA A 60 -19.25 -15.69 -22.38
N ARG A 61 -19.55 -16.94 -22.76
CA ARG A 61 -18.74 -17.72 -23.71
C ARG A 61 -18.60 -17.00 -25.06
N LEU A 62 -19.73 -16.58 -25.65
CA LEU A 62 -19.72 -15.88 -26.94
C LEU A 62 -18.92 -14.58 -26.89
N GLY A 63 -19.03 -13.83 -25.80
CA GLY A 63 -18.26 -12.60 -25.63
C GLY A 63 -16.75 -12.84 -25.53
N PHE A 64 -16.31 -13.85 -24.77
CA PHE A 64 -14.88 -14.17 -24.68
C PHE A 64 -14.33 -14.78 -25.98
N GLU A 65 -15.14 -15.52 -26.74
CA GLU A 65 -14.77 -15.98 -28.10
C GLU A 65 -14.52 -14.80 -29.05
N GLN A 66 -15.35 -13.77 -29.00
CA GLN A 66 -15.16 -12.54 -29.78
C GLN A 66 -13.88 -11.80 -29.38
N LEU A 67 -13.63 -11.65 -28.06
CA LEU A 67 -12.40 -11.03 -27.57
C LEU A 67 -11.14 -11.81 -27.99
N ALA A 68 -11.18 -13.14 -27.87
CA ALA A 68 -10.09 -14.01 -28.30
C ALA A 68 -9.79 -13.86 -29.79
N SER A 69 -10.84 -13.84 -30.64
CA SER A 69 -10.69 -13.61 -32.07
C SER A 69 -10.09 -12.23 -32.38
N ALA A 70 -10.51 -11.18 -31.67
CA ALA A 70 -10.00 -9.83 -31.88
C ALA A 70 -8.51 -9.69 -31.49
N LEU A 71 -8.09 -10.33 -30.39
CA LEU A 71 -6.70 -10.35 -29.95
C LEU A 71 -5.80 -11.16 -30.89
N GLY A 72 -6.30 -12.31 -31.37
CA GLY A 72 -5.61 -13.14 -32.37
C GLY A 72 -5.37 -12.39 -33.69
N ALA A 73 -6.38 -11.69 -34.19
CA ALA A 73 -6.27 -10.90 -35.43
C ALA A 73 -5.24 -9.75 -35.32
N ALA A 74 -4.98 -9.24 -34.12
CA ALA A 74 -4.00 -8.18 -33.86
C ALA A 74 -2.58 -8.67 -33.60
N GLY A 75 -2.30 -9.99 -33.70
CA GLY A 75 -0.96 -10.55 -33.57
C GLY A 75 -0.34 -10.40 -32.18
N SER A 76 -1.16 -10.32 -31.13
CA SER A 76 -0.73 -9.96 -29.77
C SER A 76 -0.24 -11.16 -28.91
N GLY A 77 0.01 -12.32 -29.52
CA GLY A 77 0.42 -13.55 -28.83
C GLY A 77 1.92 -13.88 -28.97
N PRO A 78 2.59 -14.42 -27.94
CA PRO A 78 4.03 -14.73 -27.95
C PRO A 78 4.44 -15.82 -28.96
N SER A 79 3.48 -16.62 -29.44
CA SER A 79 3.68 -17.74 -30.39
C SER A 79 3.00 -17.54 -31.75
N GLY A 80 2.34 -16.39 -32.01
CA GLY A 80 1.50 -16.21 -33.20
C GLY A 80 0.23 -17.08 -33.21
N GLU A 81 -0.04 -17.81 -32.13
CA GLU A 81 -1.25 -18.60 -31.94
C GLU A 81 -2.39 -17.75 -31.38
N MET A 82 -3.63 -18.05 -31.77
CA MET A 82 -4.81 -17.39 -31.22
C MET A 82 -5.04 -17.87 -29.77
N PRO A 83 -5.20 -16.97 -28.79
CA PRO A 83 -5.50 -17.36 -27.42
C PRO A 83 -6.90 -17.99 -27.34
N SER A 84 -7.09 -18.95 -26.44
CA SER A 84 -8.42 -19.50 -26.17
C SER A 84 -9.28 -18.51 -25.37
N PRO A 85 -10.63 -18.60 -25.43
CA PRO A 85 -11.52 -17.79 -24.60
C PRO A 85 -11.20 -17.87 -23.10
N GLU A 86 -10.79 -19.05 -22.63
CA GLU A 86 -10.38 -19.30 -21.25
C GLU A 86 -9.08 -18.56 -20.90
N GLN A 87 -8.09 -18.55 -21.81
CA GLN A 87 -6.85 -17.79 -21.60
C GLN A 87 -7.11 -16.28 -21.52
N VAL A 88 -8.02 -15.76 -22.36
CA VAL A 88 -8.42 -14.35 -22.30
C VAL A 88 -9.17 -14.03 -21.00
N ALA A 89 -10.09 -14.89 -20.57
CA ALA A 89 -10.80 -14.73 -19.31
C ALA A 89 -9.87 -14.81 -18.09
N GLU A 90 -8.93 -15.77 -18.07
CA GLU A 90 -7.93 -15.89 -17.01
C GLU A 90 -7.00 -14.67 -16.97
N GLY A 91 -6.57 -14.15 -18.12
CA GLY A 91 -5.82 -12.91 -18.23
C GLY A 91 -6.60 -11.68 -17.74
N GLY A 92 -7.90 -11.60 -18.06
CA GLY A 92 -8.79 -10.56 -17.53
C GLY A 92 -8.89 -10.59 -16.00
N LEU A 93 -8.99 -11.78 -15.41
CA LEU A 93 -8.96 -11.94 -13.95
C LEU A 93 -7.61 -11.54 -13.35
N ALA A 94 -6.50 -11.87 -14.00
CA ALA A 94 -5.17 -11.45 -13.55
C ALA A 94 -5.03 -9.91 -13.52
N ILE A 95 -5.53 -9.22 -14.55
CA ILE A 95 -5.57 -7.74 -14.58
C ILE A 95 -6.44 -7.20 -13.43
N ALA A 96 -7.61 -7.78 -13.21
CA ALA A 96 -8.50 -7.37 -12.13
C ALA A 96 -7.84 -7.55 -10.75
N VAL A 97 -7.17 -8.68 -10.54
CA VAL A 97 -6.42 -8.98 -9.31
C VAL A 97 -5.30 -7.97 -9.08
N GLU A 98 -4.50 -7.64 -10.09
CA GLU A 98 -3.43 -6.65 -9.93
C GLU A 98 -4.01 -5.25 -9.61
N ARG A 99 -5.12 -4.84 -10.23
CA ARG A 99 -5.78 -3.57 -9.90
C ARG A 99 -6.31 -3.56 -8.45
N MET A 100 -6.91 -4.66 -7.99
CA MET A 100 -7.36 -4.80 -6.60
C MET A 100 -6.16 -4.75 -5.62
N ALA A 101 -5.09 -5.47 -5.94
CA ALA A 101 -3.86 -5.46 -5.16
C ALA A 101 -3.23 -4.07 -5.12
N GLU A 102 -3.15 -3.36 -6.25
CA GLU A 102 -2.61 -2.00 -6.29
C GLU A 102 -3.44 -1.03 -5.44
N ALA A 103 -4.77 -1.11 -5.47
CA ALA A 103 -5.62 -0.27 -4.62
C ALA A 103 -5.33 -0.49 -3.13
N ILE A 104 -5.17 -1.75 -2.70
CA ILE A 104 -4.82 -2.11 -1.32
C ILE A 104 -3.39 -1.66 -0.98
N ARG A 105 -2.44 -1.87 -1.90
CA ARG A 105 -1.03 -1.51 -1.78
C ARG A 105 -0.87 -0.01 -1.63
N ARG A 106 -1.52 0.79 -2.49
CA ARG A 106 -1.51 2.25 -2.44
C ARG A 106 -1.94 2.76 -1.07
N ILE A 107 -3.08 2.30 -0.54
CA ILE A 107 -3.60 2.75 0.77
C ILE A 107 -2.68 2.31 1.91
N SER A 108 -2.19 1.07 1.87
CA SER A 108 -1.42 0.47 2.96
C SER A 108 0.01 1.00 3.03
N ILE A 109 0.65 1.20 1.88
CA ILE A 109 1.90 1.94 1.75
C ILE A 109 1.64 3.38 2.19
N GLN A 110 0.57 4.03 1.73
CA GLN A 110 0.07 5.29 2.31
C GLN A 110 -0.37 5.17 3.79
N GLN A 111 -0.08 4.10 4.53
CA GLN A 111 -0.09 4.09 6.00
C GLN A 111 1.24 3.61 6.64
N GLY A 112 2.25 3.28 5.83
CA GLY A 112 3.57 2.79 6.30
C GLY A 112 3.51 1.35 6.83
N ARG A 113 2.59 0.54 6.29
CA ARG A 113 2.34 -0.84 6.75
C ARG A 113 3.04 -1.86 5.85
N ASP A 114 3.77 -2.80 6.46
CA ASP A 114 4.28 -3.98 5.76
C ASP A 114 3.16 -5.03 5.62
N LEU A 115 2.65 -5.18 4.40
CA LEU A 115 1.54 -6.05 4.09
C LEU A 115 1.84 -7.54 4.28
N ARG A 116 3.10 -7.95 4.14
CA ARG A 116 3.50 -9.37 4.24
C ARG A 116 3.20 -9.97 5.61
N ARG A 117 3.15 -9.13 6.64
CA ARG A 117 2.84 -9.50 8.03
C ARG A 117 1.35 -9.42 8.37
N ALA A 118 0.53 -8.91 7.45
CA ALA A 118 -0.90 -8.73 7.67
C ALA A 118 -1.69 -9.98 7.26
N VAL A 119 -2.96 -10.02 7.68
CA VAL A 119 -3.96 -10.98 7.23
C VAL A 119 -4.95 -10.25 6.34
N LEU A 120 -5.21 -10.77 5.14
CA LEU A 120 -6.23 -10.21 4.25
C LEU A 120 -7.61 -10.62 4.75
N CYS A 121 -8.40 -9.70 5.30
CA CYS A 121 -9.81 -9.92 5.54
C CYS A 121 -10.59 -9.73 4.24
N SER A 122 -11.08 -10.80 3.63
CA SER A 122 -11.86 -10.74 2.39
C SER A 122 -13.35 -10.92 2.68
N PHE A 123 -14.18 -10.10 2.03
CA PHE A 123 -15.62 -10.06 2.22
C PHE A 123 -16.33 -9.63 0.92
N GLY A 124 -17.67 -9.61 0.94
CA GLY A 124 -18.51 -9.47 -0.24
C GLY A 124 -18.66 -10.79 -1.00
N GLY A 125 -19.74 -10.92 -1.77
CA GLY A 125 -20.09 -12.19 -2.43
C GLY A 125 -19.06 -12.70 -3.46
N ALA A 126 -18.26 -11.78 -4.02
CA ALA A 126 -17.16 -12.09 -4.95
C ALA A 126 -15.78 -12.13 -4.27
N GLY A 127 -15.65 -11.68 -3.02
CA GLY A 127 -14.34 -11.54 -2.35
C GLY A 127 -13.60 -12.87 -2.27
N GLY A 128 -14.30 -13.94 -1.91
CA GLY A 128 -13.75 -15.30 -1.83
C GLY A 128 -13.25 -15.87 -3.17
N GLN A 129 -13.73 -15.36 -4.30
CA GLN A 129 -13.35 -15.83 -5.64
C GLN A 129 -11.94 -15.37 -6.02
N HIS A 130 -11.48 -14.26 -5.44
CA HIS A 130 -10.19 -13.62 -5.76
C HIS A 130 -9.22 -13.56 -4.58
N ALA A 131 -9.65 -13.98 -3.38
CA ALA A 131 -8.91 -13.71 -2.15
C ALA A 131 -7.48 -14.29 -2.15
N CYS A 132 -7.30 -15.55 -2.57
CA CYS A 132 -5.97 -16.15 -2.69
C CYS A 132 -5.08 -15.40 -3.69
N ALA A 133 -5.60 -15.09 -4.88
CA ALA A 133 -4.84 -14.40 -5.92
C ALA A 133 -4.43 -12.98 -5.49
N VAL A 134 -5.35 -12.24 -4.85
CA VAL A 134 -5.06 -10.91 -4.30
C VAL A 134 -4.03 -11.00 -3.17
N ALA A 135 -4.13 -12.00 -2.29
CA ALA A 135 -3.13 -12.21 -1.25
C ALA A 135 -1.75 -12.51 -1.83
N GLU A 136 -1.65 -13.36 -2.86
CA GLU A 136 -0.39 -13.63 -3.55
C GLU A 136 0.22 -12.38 -4.19
N ALA A 137 -0.58 -11.58 -4.89
CA ALA A 137 -0.13 -10.32 -5.49
C ALA A 137 0.34 -9.28 -4.44
N LEU A 138 -0.18 -9.36 -3.22
CA LEU A 138 0.23 -8.54 -2.09
C LEU A 138 1.39 -9.12 -1.27
N GLY A 139 1.84 -10.34 -1.57
CA GLY A 139 2.85 -11.07 -0.80
C GLY A 139 2.36 -11.47 0.61
N MET A 140 1.05 -11.61 0.78
CA MET A 140 0.41 -12.05 2.03
C MET A 140 0.28 -13.57 2.06
N GLU A 141 0.49 -14.16 3.22
CA GLU A 141 0.42 -15.62 3.41
C GLU A 141 -0.91 -16.10 3.99
N ARG A 142 -1.75 -15.16 4.45
CA ARG A 142 -2.99 -15.48 5.18
C ARG A 142 -4.17 -14.65 4.70
N VAL A 143 -5.31 -15.32 4.56
CA VAL A 143 -6.62 -14.71 4.28
C VAL A 143 -7.62 -15.18 5.33
N LEU A 144 -8.45 -14.27 5.83
CA LEU A 144 -9.56 -14.59 6.74
C LEU A 144 -10.89 -14.29 6.05
N LEU A 145 -11.79 -15.28 6.04
CA LEU A 145 -13.15 -15.19 5.51
C LEU A 145 -14.17 -15.48 6.61
N HIS A 146 -14.85 -14.43 7.07
CA HIS A 146 -15.94 -14.54 8.03
C HIS A 146 -17.09 -15.41 7.47
N PRO A 147 -17.85 -16.17 8.29
CA PRO A 147 -19.00 -16.95 7.83
C PRO A 147 -20.12 -16.11 7.19
N LEU A 148 -20.15 -14.82 7.50
CA LEU A 148 -21.07 -13.85 6.91
C LEU A 148 -20.37 -12.93 5.91
N ALA A 149 -19.28 -13.38 5.27
CA ALA A 149 -18.47 -12.56 4.37
C ALA A 149 -19.31 -11.81 3.32
N GLY A 150 -20.31 -12.46 2.70
CA GLY A 150 -21.13 -11.82 1.68
C GLY A 150 -22.07 -10.71 2.20
N VAL A 151 -22.33 -10.65 3.51
CA VAL A 151 -23.19 -9.64 4.17
C VAL A 151 -22.48 -8.95 5.35
N LEU A 152 -21.14 -8.97 5.35
CA LEU A 152 -20.34 -8.58 6.51
C LEU A 152 -20.56 -7.13 6.94
N SER A 153 -20.82 -6.23 5.98
CA SER A 153 -21.11 -4.82 6.28
C SER A 153 -22.40 -4.65 7.09
N ALA A 154 -23.47 -5.36 6.74
CA ALA A 154 -24.73 -5.30 7.48
C ALA A 154 -24.57 -5.90 8.89
N TYR A 155 -23.82 -7.00 9.00
CA TYR A 155 -23.46 -7.58 10.29
C TYR A 155 -22.64 -6.61 11.16
N GLY A 156 -21.64 -5.94 10.58
CA GLY A 156 -20.82 -4.95 11.27
C GLY A 156 -21.61 -3.74 11.78
N ILE A 157 -22.57 -3.23 11.00
CA ILE A 157 -23.48 -2.15 11.43
C ILE A 157 -24.30 -2.61 12.65
N GLY A 158 -24.80 -3.84 12.63
CA GLY A 158 -25.57 -4.40 13.76
C GLY A 158 -24.76 -4.59 15.04
N LEU A 159 -23.43 -4.73 14.95
CA LEU A 159 -22.52 -4.91 16.09
C LEU A 159 -21.85 -3.62 16.56
N ALA A 160 -21.99 -2.52 15.82
CA ALA A 160 -21.20 -1.32 16.07
C ALA A 160 -21.61 -0.65 17.40
N ASP A 161 -20.59 -0.22 18.15
CA ASP A 161 -20.78 0.74 19.25
C ASP A 161 -21.24 2.09 18.70
N GLU A 162 -21.99 2.84 19.52
CA GLU A 162 -22.28 4.23 19.20
C GLU A 162 -21.07 5.08 19.58
N VAL A 163 -20.51 5.81 18.62
CA VAL A 163 -19.35 6.67 18.82
C VAL A 163 -19.73 8.12 18.56
N GLU A 164 -19.66 8.96 19.60
CA GLU A 164 -19.69 10.41 19.45
C GLU A 164 -18.24 10.93 19.39
N LEU A 165 -17.92 11.65 18.32
CA LEU A 165 -16.60 12.23 18.10
C LEU A 165 -16.64 13.73 18.36
N ILE A 166 -15.89 14.17 19.38
CA ILE A 166 -15.73 15.58 19.74
C ILE A 166 -14.32 16.01 19.34
N GLU A 167 -14.20 17.09 18.56
CA GLU A 167 -12.92 17.55 18.03
C GLU A 167 -12.66 19.02 18.30
N ARG A 168 -11.41 19.35 18.57
CA ARG A 168 -10.97 20.71 18.81
C ARG A 168 -9.64 21.01 18.12
N SER A 169 -9.62 22.07 17.33
CA SER A 169 -8.39 22.61 16.73
C SER A 169 -7.57 23.36 17.78
N VAL A 170 -6.28 23.03 17.89
CA VAL A 170 -5.36 23.62 18.89
C VAL A 170 -4.27 24.47 18.22
N ARG A 171 -3.57 23.91 17.22
CA ARG A 171 -2.51 24.57 16.42
C ARG A 171 -1.37 25.19 17.23
N GLN A 172 -0.92 24.50 18.27
CA GLN A 172 0.16 24.98 19.14
C GLN A 172 1.27 23.93 19.30
N PRO A 173 2.52 24.34 19.55
CA PRO A 173 3.59 23.40 19.89
C PRO A 173 3.21 22.54 21.09
N LEU A 174 3.46 21.24 21.01
CA LEU A 174 3.22 20.31 22.10
C LEU A 174 4.18 20.63 23.25
N THR A 175 3.62 21.04 24.39
CA THR A 175 4.37 21.35 25.61
C THR A 175 3.67 20.72 26.82
N PRO A 176 4.39 20.48 27.92
CA PRO A 176 3.79 20.03 29.18
C PRO A 176 2.66 20.96 29.66
N GLN A 177 2.85 22.28 29.51
CA GLN A 177 1.86 23.28 29.93
C GLN A 177 0.59 23.19 29.08
N LEU A 178 0.73 23.01 27.76
CA LEU A 178 -0.41 22.81 26.88
C LEU A 178 -1.18 21.54 27.27
N LEU A 179 -0.48 20.42 27.49
CA LEU A 179 -1.13 19.16 27.90
C LEU A 179 -1.89 19.30 29.20
N GLN A 180 -1.33 19.99 30.19
CA GLN A 180 -1.99 20.24 31.47
C GLN A 180 -3.28 21.04 31.29
N THR A 181 -3.26 22.09 30.46
CA THR A 181 -4.46 22.89 30.15
C THR A 181 -5.53 22.04 29.46
N LEU A 182 -5.16 21.29 28.40
CA LEU A 182 -6.10 20.46 27.66
C LEU A 182 -6.68 19.35 28.55
N ALA A 183 -5.89 18.78 29.46
CA ALA A 183 -6.33 17.77 30.42
C ALA A 183 -7.36 18.32 31.42
N ALA A 184 -7.11 19.51 31.95
CA ALA A 184 -8.04 20.16 32.88
C ALA A 184 -9.38 20.48 32.19
N GLU A 185 -9.34 20.94 30.94
CA GLU A 185 -10.54 21.20 30.12
C GLU A 185 -11.31 19.91 29.83
N LEU A 186 -10.64 18.85 29.37
CA LEU A 186 -11.27 17.54 29.15
C LEU A 186 -11.91 16.99 30.42
N THR A 187 -11.25 17.16 31.56
CA THR A 187 -11.78 16.74 32.87
C THR A 187 -13.03 17.54 33.20
N ALA A 188 -13.01 18.86 33.01
CA ALA A 188 -14.17 19.71 33.26
C ALA A 188 -15.35 19.39 32.33
N GLU A 189 -15.11 19.14 31.05
CA GLU A 189 -16.12 18.70 30.08
C GLU A 189 -16.72 17.36 30.48
N ALA A 190 -15.90 16.38 30.88
CA ALA A 190 -16.36 15.08 31.36
C ALA A 190 -17.23 15.19 32.62
N HIS A 191 -16.95 16.15 33.52
CA HIS A 191 -17.74 16.37 34.74
C HIS A 191 -19.09 17.06 34.49
N GLN A 192 -19.23 17.82 33.41
CA GLN A 192 -20.49 18.47 33.03
C GLN A 192 -21.49 17.51 32.40
N LEU A 193 -21.02 16.34 31.97
CA LEU A 193 -21.81 15.32 31.30
C LEU A 193 -22.18 14.23 32.33
N THR A 194 -23.43 13.79 32.30
CA THR A 194 -23.85 12.65 33.14
C THR A 194 -23.26 11.38 32.51
N PRO A 195 -22.36 10.64 33.18
CA PRO A 195 -21.77 9.45 32.59
C PRO A 195 -22.85 8.38 32.40
N GLU A 196 -23.01 7.91 31.17
CA GLU A 196 -23.88 6.77 30.88
C GLU A 196 -23.19 5.46 31.28
N THR A 197 -23.97 4.50 31.76
CA THR A 197 -23.45 3.20 32.23
C THR A 197 -22.71 2.48 31.09
N GLY A 198 -21.41 2.18 31.29
CA GLY A 198 -20.59 1.47 30.28
C GLY A 198 -19.91 2.38 29.24
N GLU A 199 -20.05 3.70 29.34
CA GLU A 199 -19.36 4.66 28.47
C GLU A 199 -17.83 4.59 28.66
N ARG A 200 -17.09 4.58 27.55
CA ARG A 200 -15.62 4.60 27.52
C ARG A 200 -15.13 5.77 26.69
N HIS A 201 -13.99 6.36 27.08
CA HIS A 201 -13.38 7.48 26.39
C HIS A 201 -12.07 7.08 25.71
N ARG A 202 -11.82 7.63 24.52
CA ARG A 202 -10.53 7.50 23.82
C ARG A 202 -10.08 8.86 23.31
N CYS A 203 -8.94 9.32 23.81
CA CYS A 203 -8.34 10.59 23.38
C CYS A 203 -7.22 10.33 22.38
N THR A 204 -7.20 11.10 21.28
CA THR A 204 -6.16 11.07 20.25
C THR A 204 -5.68 12.48 19.94
N LEU A 205 -4.36 12.65 19.90
CA LEU A 205 -3.70 13.89 19.50
C LEU A 205 -3.24 13.77 18.04
N GLN A 206 -3.62 14.73 17.20
CA GLN A 206 -3.12 14.85 15.83
C GLN A 206 -1.88 15.73 15.84
N LEU A 207 -0.70 15.10 15.78
CA LEU A 207 0.59 15.79 15.83
C LEU A 207 1.22 15.87 14.44
N ARG A 208 1.89 16.97 14.13
CA ARG A 208 2.68 17.14 12.89
C ARG A 208 4.00 17.83 13.18
N SER A 209 4.99 17.61 12.32
CA SER A 209 6.23 18.39 12.35
C SER A 209 5.93 19.86 12.04
N ALA A 210 6.69 20.78 12.63
CA ALA A 210 6.57 22.20 12.28
C ALA A 210 6.82 22.40 10.78
N GLY A 211 5.91 23.09 10.08
CA GLY A 211 5.97 23.30 8.62
C GLY A 211 5.42 22.17 7.74
N ALA A 212 5.08 21.00 8.32
CA ALA A 212 4.39 19.93 7.60
C ALA A 212 2.86 20.04 7.77
N ASP A 213 2.09 19.52 6.82
CA ASP A 213 0.61 19.44 6.90
C ASP A 213 0.11 18.07 7.33
N THR A 214 0.93 17.03 7.13
CA THR A 214 0.53 15.66 7.45
C THR A 214 0.55 15.44 8.96
N CYS A 215 -0.63 15.14 9.52
CA CYS A 215 -0.78 14.78 10.93
C CYS A 215 -0.64 13.27 11.14
N LEU A 216 -0.06 12.89 12.26
CA LEU A 216 0.00 11.53 12.78
C LEU A 216 -0.89 11.43 14.03
N PRO A 217 -1.81 10.45 14.09
CA PRO A 217 -2.64 10.23 15.26
C PRO A 217 -1.83 9.53 16.35
N ILE A 218 -1.73 10.17 17.52
CA ILE A 218 -1.03 9.66 18.69
C ILE A 218 -2.05 9.46 19.83
N PRO A 219 -2.30 8.22 20.27
CA PRO A 219 -3.19 7.95 21.39
C PRO A 219 -2.72 8.63 22.68
N TRP A 220 -3.64 9.28 23.40
CA TRP A 220 -3.40 9.88 24.71
C TRP A 220 -4.15 9.09 25.77
N ALA A 221 -3.47 8.10 26.36
CA ALA A 221 -4.10 7.07 27.18
C ALA A 221 -4.64 7.60 28.52
N ASP A 222 -3.94 8.54 29.16
CA ASP A 222 -4.33 9.09 30.46
C ASP A 222 -4.23 10.63 30.46
N PRO A 223 -5.29 11.32 29.99
CA PRO A 223 -5.37 12.77 30.09
C PRO A 223 -5.43 13.25 31.53
N ALA A 224 -6.07 12.52 32.45
CA ALA A 224 -6.25 12.95 33.83
C ALA A 224 -4.91 13.08 34.57
N ALA A 225 -3.99 12.13 34.37
CA ALA A 225 -2.66 12.19 34.97
C ALA A 225 -1.85 13.44 34.55
N ALA A 226 -2.10 14.01 33.36
CA ALA A 226 -1.45 15.25 32.94
C ALA A 226 -1.92 16.46 33.77
N ALA A 227 -3.16 16.46 34.26
CA ALA A 227 -3.64 17.47 35.20
C ALA A 227 -2.96 17.32 36.58
N ASP A 228 -2.69 16.08 37.01
CA ASP A 228 -2.12 15.72 38.31
C ASP A 228 -0.58 15.79 38.37
N GLY A 229 0.02 16.67 37.56
CA GLY A 229 1.46 16.97 37.61
C GLY A 229 2.36 16.04 36.80
N ALA A 230 1.83 15.03 36.09
CA ALA A 230 2.62 14.14 35.23
C ALA A 230 2.81 14.67 33.79
N ALA A 231 2.37 15.90 33.50
CA ALA A 231 2.37 16.47 32.15
C ALA A 231 3.74 16.42 31.44
N ALA A 232 4.84 16.62 32.16
CA ALA A 232 6.18 16.58 31.59
C ALA A 232 6.55 15.18 31.06
N SER A 233 6.38 14.14 31.89
CA SER A 233 6.66 12.75 31.52
C SER A 233 5.73 12.25 30.40
N ILE A 234 4.44 12.63 30.46
CA ILE A 234 3.48 12.31 29.39
C ILE A 234 3.87 13.00 28.08
N CYS A 235 4.31 14.26 28.13
CA CYS A 235 4.80 14.98 26.96
C CYS A 235 5.98 14.24 26.31
N GLU A 236 6.95 13.79 27.10
CA GLU A 236 8.10 13.01 26.60
C GLU A 236 7.63 11.71 25.92
N GLY A 237 6.74 10.94 26.55
CA GLY A 237 6.21 9.71 25.97
C GLY A 237 5.42 9.95 24.67
N LEU A 238 4.68 11.06 24.57
CA LEU A 238 3.97 11.44 23.34
C LEU A 238 4.93 11.84 22.22
N LEU A 239 6.03 12.53 22.54
CA LEU A 239 7.07 12.86 21.56
C LEU A 239 7.79 11.60 21.05
N GLU A 240 8.07 10.63 21.92
CA GLU A 240 8.61 9.33 21.52
C GLU A 240 7.65 8.54 20.64
N ALA A 241 6.36 8.52 20.99
CA ALA A 241 5.31 7.88 20.20
C ALA A 241 5.17 8.54 18.82
N PHE A 242 5.25 9.88 18.76
CA PHE A 242 5.28 10.62 17.50
C PHE A 242 6.50 10.27 16.66
N ALA A 243 7.71 10.27 17.23
CA ALA A 243 8.93 9.90 16.53
C ALA A 243 8.89 8.45 16.00
N ALA A 244 8.33 7.51 16.78
CA ALA A 244 8.14 6.13 16.36
C ALA A 244 7.10 5.99 15.23
N ALA A 245 5.98 6.73 15.33
CA ALA A 245 4.99 6.79 14.26
C ALA A 245 5.59 7.41 12.98
N HIS A 246 6.39 8.45 13.12
CA HIS A 246 7.07 9.12 12.02
C HIS A 246 8.08 8.20 11.32
N ARG A 247 8.95 7.49 12.06
CA ARG A 247 9.88 6.49 11.49
C ARG A 247 9.16 5.39 10.73
N ARG A 248 8.08 4.86 11.30
CA ARG A 248 7.27 3.83 10.64
C ARG A 248 6.60 4.34 9.37
N ARG A 249 6.17 5.60 9.36
CA ARG A 249 5.43 6.20 8.26
C ARG A 249 6.33 6.66 7.11
N PHE A 250 7.45 7.29 7.46
CA PHE A 250 8.30 8.08 6.56
C PHE A 250 9.77 7.65 6.55
N GLY A 251 10.17 6.64 7.33
CA GLY A 251 11.54 6.11 7.35
C GLY A 251 12.53 6.85 8.27
N PHE A 252 12.20 8.06 8.73
CA PHE A 252 13.03 8.85 9.64
C PHE A 252 12.21 9.44 10.81
N ALA A 253 12.86 9.99 11.83
CA ALA A 253 12.20 10.81 12.87
C ALA A 253 12.81 12.22 12.85
N PRO A 254 12.01 13.28 13.04
CA PRO A 254 12.54 14.61 13.26
C PRO A 254 13.35 14.62 14.57
N ALA A 255 14.37 15.46 14.64
CA ALA A 255 15.08 15.71 15.88
C ALA A 255 14.11 16.34 16.91
N HIS A 256 14.20 15.90 18.16
CA HIS A 256 13.46 16.46 19.29
C HIS A 256 14.43 16.73 20.44
N GLY A 257 14.35 17.90 21.08
CA GLY A 257 15.27 18.31 22.15
C GLY A 257 15.61 19.80 22.10
N SER A 258 16.61 20.22 22.88
CA SER A 258 17.01 21.63 22.98
C SER A 258 17.48 22.18 21.63
N GLY A 259 16.71 23.10 21.06
CA GLY A 259 17.01 23.76 19.77
C GLY A 259 16.25 23.21 18.56
N ALA A 260 15.52 22.10 18.69
CA ALA A 260 14.65 21.58 17.63
C ALA A 260 13.20 22.08 17.81
N ALA A 261 12.49 22.33 16.70
CA ALA A 261 11.08 22.71 16.74
C ALA A 261 10.22 21.57 17.29
N ALA A 262 9.46 21.82 18.35
CA ALA A 262 8.53 20.85 18.90
C ALA A 262 7.42 20.53 17.87
N PRO A 263 6.93 19.27 17.81
CA PRO A 263 5.74 18.93 17.03
C PRO A 263 4.56 19.83 17.39
N VAL A 264 3.77 20.19 16.38
CA VAL A 264 2.56 20.99 16.55
C VAL A 264 1.37 20.05 16.78
N LEU A 265 0.63 20.28 17.85
CA LEU A 265 -0.68 19.70 18.07
C LEU A 265 -1.70 20.46 17.22
N GLU A 266 -2.14 19.84 16.13
CA GLU A 266 -3.11 20.44 15.21
C GLU A 266 -4.53 20.31 15.78
N ARG A 267 -4.88 19.11 16.27
CA ARG A 267 -6.24 18.78 16.72
C ARG A 267 -6.22 17.74 17.85
N LEU A 268 -7.10 17.94 18.83
CA LEU A 268 -7.46 16.95 19.84
C LEU A 268 -8.80 16.31 19.44
N SER A 269 -8.88 14.99 19.48
CA SER A 269 -10.10 14.21 19.23
C SER A 269 -10.43 13.36 20.46
N LEU A 270 -11.66 13.48 20.97
CA LEU A 270 -12.24 12.66 22.03
C LEU A 270 -13.36 11.80 21.42
N GLU A 271 -13.20 10.48 21.48
CA GLU A 271 -14.26 9.53 21.15
C GLU A 271 -14.96 9.09 22.44
N ARG A 272 -16.27 9.36 22.54
CA ARG A 272 -17.15 8.80 23.57
C ARG A 272 -17.85 7.58 22.99
N ILE A 273 -17.51 6.41 23.52
CA ILE A 273 -17.92 5.11 23.00
C ILE A 273 -18.95 4.52 23.95
N ARG A 274 -20.17 4.35 23.44
CA ARG A 274 -21.30 3.75 24.14
C ARG A 274 -21.57 2.36 23.57
N PRO A 275 -21.73 1.33 24.41
CA PRO A 275 -21.92 -0.03 23.93
C PRO A 275 -23.16 -0.11 23.03
N GLY A 276 -23.01 -0.77 21.88
CA GLY A 276 -24.14 -1.00 20.98
C GLY A 276 -25.19 -1.95 21.57
N LEU A 277 -26.37 -2.02 20.95
CA LEU A 277 -27.49 -2.88 21.37
C LEU A 277 -27.17 -4.40 21.37
N ALA A 278 -26.02 -4.79 20.81
CA ALA A 278 -25.65 -6.18 20.53
C ALA A 278 -24.65 -6.79 21.54
N GLU A 279 -24.60 -6.30 22.79
CA GLU A 279 -23.91 -7.01 23.87
C GLU A 279 -24.54 -8.41 24.05
N GLY A 280 -23.91 -9.42 23.44
CA GLY A 280 -24.33 -10.83 23.53
C GLY A 280 -24.60 -11.53 22.19
N ALA A 281 -24.61 -10.84 21.06
CA ALA A 281 -24.79 -11.45 19.74
C ALA A 281 -23.46 -12.04 19.19
N GLN A 282 -22.77 -12.84 20.00
CA GLN A 282 -21.72 -13.72 19.46
C GLN A 282 -22.42 -14.75 18.57
N LEU A 283 -21.96 -14.90 17.32
CA LEU A 283 -22.30 -16.07 16.51
C LEU A 283 -21.99 -17.29 17.38
N GLY A 284 -23.03 -17.98 17.84
CA GLY A 284 -22.94 -18.92 18.95
C GLY A 284 -21.70 -19.78 18.83
N ASP A 285 -20.85 -19.71 19.86
CA ASP A 285 -19.71 -20.58 20.05
C ASP A 285 -20.22 -22.01 19.92
N SER A 286 -20.11 -22.55 18.72
CA SER A 286 -20.36 -23.96 18.46
C SER A 286 -19.13 -24.65 19.02
N SER A 287 -19.13 -24.81 20.33
CA SER A 287 -18.14 -25.54 21.11
C SER A 287 -18.16 -27.03 20.71
N ALA A 288 -17.71 -27.32 19.50
CA ALA A 288 -17.20 -28.63 19.17
C ALA A 288 -15.84 -28.74 19.86
N ALA A 289 -15.82 -29.46 20.98
CA ALA A 289 -14.63 -29.78 21.75
C ALA A 289 -13.44 -30.12 20.82
N GLY A 290 -12.36 -29.35 20.94
CA GLY A 290 -11.15 -29.57 20.16
C GLY A 290 -10.58 -30.95 20.43
N ALA A 291 -10.52 -31.78 19.40
CA ALA A 291 -9.69 -32.98 19.43
C ALA A 291 -8.20 -32.58 19.37
N PRO A 292 -7.31 -33.31 20.07
CA PRO A 292 -5.88 -32.98 20.12
C PRO A 292 -5.22 -33.09 18.73
N PRO A 293 -4.15 -32.32 18.46
CA PRO A 293 -3.46 -32.37 17.18
C PRO A 293 -2.75 -33.73 17.05
N GLY A 294 -3.31 -34.63 16.23
CA GLY A 294 -2.71 -35.94 15.98
C GLY A 294 -3.64 -37.04 15.46
N SER A 295 -4.97 -36.87 15.50
CA SER A 295 -5.88 -37.87 14.91
C SER A 295 -6.19 -37.53 13.45
N ALA A 296 -5.91 -38.47 12.55
CA ALA A 296 -6.35 -38.40 11.16
C ALA A 296 -7.85 -38.05 11.09
N HIS A 297 -8.18 -36.90 10.51
CA HIS A 297 -9.56 -36.47 10.36
C HIS A 297 -10.33 -37.50 9.52
N PRO A 298 -11.57 -37.87 9.91
CA PRO A 298 -12.41 -38.67 9.03
C PRO A 298 -12.65 -37.93 7.71
N PRO A 299 -12.77 -38.63 6.57
CA PRO A 299 -13.01 -37.99 5.29
C PRO A 299 -14.31 -37.20 5.36
N LEU A 300 -14.20 -35.87 5.19
CA LEU A 300 -15.33 -34.95 5.13
C LEU A 300 -16.19 -35.30 3.89
N PRO A 301 -17.53 -35.20 3.97
CA PRO A 301 -18.39 -35.45 2.83
C PRO A 301 -18.13 -34.41 1.74
N ARG A 302 -17.62 -34.86 0.58
CA ARG A 302 -17.47 -34.04 -0.62
C ARG A 302 -18.84 -33.88 -1.29
N ALA A 303 -19.20 -32.66 -1.69
CA ALA A 303 -20.42 -32.43 -2.47
C ALA A 303 -20.26 -32.93 -3.93
N GLY A 304 -19.02 -33.07 -4.40
CA GLY A 304 -18.68 -33.62 -5.71
C GLY A 304 -17.30 -33.15 -6.18
N ALA A 305 -17.01 -33.36 -7.46
CA ALA A 305 -15.91 -32.72 -8.18
C ALA A 305 -16.47 -31.87 -9.32
N VAL A 306 -15.87 -30.71 -9.56
CA VAL A 306 -16.26 -29.77 -10.62
C VAL A 306 -15.06 -29.46 -11.51
N SER A 307 -15.31 -29.15 -12.79
CA SER A 307 -14.26 -28.75 -13.72
C SER A 307 -14.00 -27.25 -13.60
N VAL A 308 -12.75 -26.88 -13.37
CA VAL A 308 -12.30 -25.47 -13.25
C VAL A 308 -11.04 -25.26 -14.06
N TYR A 309 -10.96 -24.13 -14.76
CA TYR A 309 -9.77 -23.72 -15.50
C TYR A 309 -8.87 -22.85 -14.62
N LEU A 310 -7.67 -23.34 -14.32
CA LEU A 310 -6.64 -22.61 -13.59
C LEU A 310 -5.27 -22.90 -14.21
N HIS A 311 -4.43 -21.88 -14.33
CA HIS A 311 -3.05 -22.00 -14.83
C HIS A 311 -2.98 -22.61 -16.23
N GLY A 312 -3.84 -22.16 -17.14
CA GLY A 312 -3.82 -22.60 -18.53
C GLY A 312 -4.44 -23.97 -18.82
N ALA A 313 -5.02 -24.66 -17.83
CA ALA A 313 -5.62 -25.99 -18.02
C ALA A 313 -6.91 -26.22 -17.23
N TRP A 314 -7.80 -27.02 -17.81
CA TRP A 314 -8.97 -27.56 -17.13
C TRP A 314 -8.56 -28.68 -16.17
N GLN A 315 -9.07 -28.63 -14.95
CA GLN A 315 -8.84 -29.63 -13.92
C GLN A 315 -10.11 -29.92 -13.11
N ALA A 316 -10.26 -31.19 -12.71
CA ALA A 316 -11.33 -31.59 -11.80
C ALA A 316 -10.90 -31.32 -10.35
N ILE A 317 -11.61 -30.43 -9.66
CA ILE A 317 -11.29 -30.04 -8.27
C ILE A 317 -12.45 -30.39 -7.33
N PRO A 318 -12.19 -30.69 -6.04
CA PRO A 318 -13.25 -30.94 -5.06
C PRO A 318 -14.15 -29.73 -4.85
N LEU A 319 -15.46 -29.98 -4.75
CA LEU A 319 -16.48 -29.03 -4.34
C LEU A 319 -16.94 -29.34 -2.91
N TRP A 320 -16.91 -28.33 -2.05
CA TRP A 320 -17.33 -28.40 -0.65
C TRP A 320 -18.51 -27.47 -0.40
N GLN A 321 -19.52 -27.94 0.32
CA GLN A 321 -20.49 -27.04 0.93
C GLN A 321 -20.00 -26.62 2.31
N ARG A 322 -19.87 -25.31 2.54
CA ARG A 322 -19.37 -24.78 3.82
C ARG A 322 -20.18 -25.28 5.02
N SER A 323 -21.50 -25.41 4.88
CA SER A 323 -22.41 -25.89 5.92
C SER A 323 -22.16 -27.33 6.37
N GLN A 324 -21.41 -28.11 5.59
CA GLN A 324 -21.07 -29.51 5.89
C GLN A 324 -19.69 -29.65 6.56
N LEU A 325 -18.95 -28.55 6.70
CA LEU A 325 -17.64 -28.54 7.34
C LEU A 325 -17.79 -28.38 8.86
N GLN A 326 -16.94 -29.08 9.61
CA GLN A 326 -16.85 -28.97 11.06
C GLN A 326 -15.65 -28.12 11.48
N ALA A 327 -15.72 -27.47 12.64
CA ALA A 327 -14.59 -26.72 13.18
C ALA A 327 -13.34 -27.62 13.27
N GLY A 328 -12.19 -27.08 12.88
CA GLY A 328 -10.94 -27.82 12.74
C GLY A 328 -10.76 -28.52 11.38
N ALA A 329 -11.78 -28.58 10.51
CA ALA A 329 -11.64 -29.12 9.16
C ALA A 329 -10.52 -28.42 8.39
N VAL A 330 -9.64 -29.21 7.77
CA VAL A 330 -8.56 -28.74 6.91
C VAL A 330 -8.83 -29.18 5.47
N LEU A 331 -8.81 -28.21 4.56
CA LEU A 331 -8.97 -28.41 3.12
C LEU A 331 -7.68 -28.04 2.41
N VAL A 332 -7.35 -28.75 1.35
CA VAL A 332 -6.16 -28.49 0.52
C VAL A 332 -6.63 -28.08 -0.87
N GLY A 333 -6.07 -26.97 -1.37
CA GLY A 333 -6.31 -26.48 -2.72
C GLY A 333 -5.59 -27.32 -3.78
N PRO A 334 -6.05 -27.30 -5.04
CA PRO A 334 -7.17 -26.49 -5.52
C PRO A 334 -8.53 -27.08 -5.10
N ALA A 335 -9.44 -26.24 -4.63
CA ALA A 335 -10.78 -26.64 -4.20
C ALA A 335 -11.76 -25.47 -4.26
N LEU A 336 -13.05 -25.77 -4.45
CA LEU A 336 -14.12 -24.78 -4.40
C LEU A 336 -14.97 -24.98 -3.14
N ILE A 337 -15.25 -23.91 -2.42
CA ILE A 337 -16.12 -23.92 -1.24
C ILE A 337 -17.30 -23.00 -1.51
N VAL A 338 -18.49 -23.56 -1.62
CA VAL A 338 -19.74 -22.81 -1.82
C VAL A 338 -20.45 -22.58 -0.49
N GLU A 339 -21.04 -21.40 -0.36
CA GLU A 339 -21.81 -20.98 0.81
C GLU A 339 -23.00 -20.11 0.39
N PRO A 340 -24.01 -19.88 1.26
CA PRO A 340 -25.22 -19.16 0.87
C PRO A 340 -24.97 -17.75 0.33
N THR A 341 -23.89 -17.10 0.80
CA THR A 341 -23.58 -15.69 0.46
C THR A 341 -22.39 -15.52 -0.48
N GLY A 342 -21.81 -16.60 -1.01
CA GLY A 342 -20.61 -16.49 -1.85
C GLY A 342 -20.00 -17.81 -2.30
N THR A 343 -18.90 -17.71 -3.03
CA THR A 343 -18.09 -18.85 -3.48
C THR A 343 -16.63 -18.52 -3.24
N ASN A 344 -15.91 -19.44 -2.62
CA ASN A 344 -14.50 -19.28 -2.28
C ASN A 344 -13.64 -20.26 -3.07
N LEU A 345 -12.62 -19.73 -3.74
CA LEU A 345 -11.68 -20.52 -4.52
C LEU A 345 -10.37 -20.66 -3.75
N LEU A 346 -10.01 -21.89 -3.38
CA LEU A 346 -8.68 -22.23 -2.92
C LEU A 346 -7.80 -22.52 -4.14
N LEU A 347 -6.74 -21.72 -4.32
CA LEU A 347 -5.75 -21.98 -5.36
C LEU A 347 -4.82 -23.14 -4.98
N PRO A 348 -4.14 -23.78 -5.95
CA PRO A 348 -3.05 -24.69 -5.68
C PRO A 348 -2.02 -24.05 -4.72
N GLY A 349 -1.53 -24.82 -3.74
CA GLY A 349 -0.59 -24.31 -2.73
C GLY A 349 -1.25 -23.59 -1.55
N TRP A 350 -2.57 -23.41 -1.54
CA TRP A 350 -3.31 -22.90 -0.39
C TRP A 350 -4.00 -24.02 0.38
N GLY A 351 -4.04 -23.90 1.70
CA GLY A 351 -4.93 -24.68 2.57
C GLY A 351 -5.98 -23.78 3.21
N ALA A 352 -7.13 -24.35 3.58
CA ALA A 352 -8.10 -23.68 4.44
C ALA A 352 -8.29 -24.46 5.74
N ARG A 353 -8.45 -23.75 6.85
CA ARG A 353 -8.87 -24.29 8.15
C ARG A 353 -10.14 -23.58 8.61
N LEU A 354 -11.17 -24.33 8.95
CA LEU A 354 -12.35 -23.79 9.63
C LEU A 354 -12.04 -23.58 11.11
N LEU A 355 -12.06 -22.33 11.57
CA LEU A 355 -11.81 -21.98 12.98
C LEU A 355 -13.05 -22.24 13.84
N ALA A 356 -12.86 -22.27 15.17
CA ALA A 356 -13.96 -22.51 16.13
C ALA A 356 -15.13 -21.52 15.97
N GLY A 357 -14.83 -20.24 15.73
CA GLY A 357 -15.84 -19.19 15.46
C GLY A 357 -16.41 -19.21 14.03
N GLY A 358 -16.28 -20.31 13.28
CA GLY A 358 -16.85 -20.48 11.94
C GLY A 358 -16.16 -19.72 10.80
N SER A 359 -15.14 -18.91 11.09
CA SER A 359 -14.31 -18.25 10.07
C SER A 359 -13.41 -19.24 9.35
N LEU A 360 -13.22 -19.08 8.04
CA LEU A 360 -12.23 -19.81 7.25
C LEU A 360 -10.92 -19.02 7.25
N LEU A 361 -9.85 -19.63 7.74
CA LEU A 361 -8.49 -19.12 7.58
C LEU A 361 -7.83 -19.87 6.44
N LEU A 362 -7.45 -19.13 5.39
CA LEU A 362 -6.67 -19.67 4.29
C LEU A 362 -5.21 -19.33 4.55
N GLU A 363 -4.36 -20.34 4.44
CA GLU A 363 -2.92 -20.20 4.65
C GLU A 363 -2.19 -20.75 3.44
N ARG A 364 -1.21 -19.99 2.95
CA ARG A 364 -0.30 -20.48 1.93
C ARG A 364 0.54 -21.58 2.55
N GLN A 365 0.45 -22.78 2.00
CA GLN A 365 1.31 -23.87 2.42
C GLN A 365 2.72 -23.59 1.92
N ALA A 366 3.74 -23.96 2.70
CA ALA A 366 5.10 -23.96 2.22
C ALA A 366 5.17 -24.92 1.02
N LEU A 367 5.09 -24.36 -0.19
CA LEU A 367 5.34 -25.12 -1.40
C LEU A 367 6.77 -25.66 -1.25
N ALA A 368 6.94 -26.98 -1.35
CA ALA A 368 8.22 -27.49 -1.82
C ALA A 368 8.53 -26.70 -3.10
N PRO A 369 9.74 -26.12 -3.26
CA PRO A 369 10.04 -25.28 -4.40
C PRO A 369 9.63 -26.05 -5.66
N SER A 370 8.63 -25.53 -6.36
CA SER A 370 8.17 -26.17 -7.58
C SER A 370 9.38 -26.23 -8.51
N PRO A 371 9.69 -27.38 -9.14
CA PRO A 371 10.69 -27.42 -10.20
C PRO A 371 10.29 -26.48 -11.37
N ASP A 372 9.02 -26.07 -11.42
CA ASP A 372 8.43 -25.08 -12.32
C ASP A 372 8.12 -23.73 -11.63
N ALA A 373 8.84 -23.35 -10.57
CA ALA A 373 9.04 -21.93 -10.33
C ALA A 373 9.85 -21.44 -11.52
N ARG A 374 9.16 -21.19 -12.65
CA ARG A 374 9.76 -20.64 -13.85
C ARG A 374 10.48 -19.41 -13.37
N ALA A 375 11.82 -19.49 -13.31
CA ALA A 375 12.62 -18.32 -13.52
C ALA A 375 11.97 -17.66 -14.73
N VAL A 376 11.48 -16.43 -14.56
CA VAL A 376 11.01 -15.65 -15.70
C VAL A 376 12.16 -15.73 -16.67
N ASP A 377 11.94 -16.43 -17.79
CA ASP A 377 12.99 -16.57 -18.78
C ASP A 377 13.17 -15.16 -19.32
N THR A 378 14.23 -14.48 -18.86
CA THR A 378 14.51 -13.11 -19.27
C THR A 378 14.78 -13.02 -20.77
N ALA A 379 14.97 -14.15 -21.47
CA ALA A 379 15.06 -14.22 -22.92
C ALA A 379 13.69 -14.16 -23.64
N VAL A 380 12.58 -14.46 -22.96
CA VAL A 380 11.22 -14.42 -23.52
C VAL A 380 10.34 -13.48 -22.70
N ILE A 381 10.21 -12.24 -23.17
CA ILE A 381 9.36 -11.23 -22.53
C ILE A 381 7.89 -11.54 -22.84
N ASP A 382 7.20 -12.18 -21.90
CA ASP A 382 5.74 -12.35 -21.94
C ASP A 382 5.03 -10.99 -21.80
N PRO A 383 4.12 -10.60 -22.72
CA PRO A 383 3.39 -9.33 -22.67
C PRO A 383 2.62 -9.12 -21.35
N LEU A 384 2.09 -10.18 -20.73
CA LEU A 384 1.40 -10.08 -19.44
C LEU A 384 2.38 -9.74 -18.31
N SER A 385 3.51 -10.46 -18.26
CA SER A 385 4.58 -10.21 -17.30
C SER A 385 5.18 -8.81 -17.47
N LEU A 386 5.41 -8.35 -18.72
CA LEU A 386 5.89 -7.01 -19.01
C LEU A 386 4.92 -5.94 -18.49
N GLU A 387 3.63 -6.08 -18.76
CA GLU A 387 2.62 -5.15 -18.28
C GLU A 387 2.56 -5.13 -16.75
N LEU A 388 2.64 -6.31 -16.10
CA LEU A 388 2.65 -6.43 -14.65
C LEU A 388 3.88 -5.75 -14.02
N PHE A 389 5.08 -5.98 -14.55
CA PHE A 389 6.30 -5.34 -14.04
C PHE A 389 6.32 -3.85 -14.33
N SER A 390 5.89 -3.43 -15.53
CA SER A 390 5.77 -2.01 -15.87
C SER A 390 4.84 -1.29 -14.90
N HIS A 391 3.66 -1.85 -14.63
CA HIS A 391 2.71 -1.26 -13.69
C HIS A 391 3.27 -1.19 -12.26
N ARG A 392 3.94 -2.26 -11.79
CA ARG A 392 4.55 -2.29 -10.45
C ARG A 392 5.69 -1.28 -10.31
N PHE A 393 6.55 -1.12 -11.31
CA PHE A 393 7.61 -0.12 -11.25
C PHE A 393 7.07 1.31 -11.33
N THR A 394 6.12 1.58 -12.23
CA THR A 394 5.45 2.89 -12.30
C THR A 394 4.80 3.25 -10.96
N ALA A 395 4.11 2.29 -10.35
CA ALA A 395 3.50 2.47 -9.04
C ALA A 395 4.51 2.88 -7.97
N ILE A 396 5.75 2.34 -7.98
CA ILE A 396 6.79 2.77 -7.04
C ILE A 396 7.12 4.24 -7.27
N ALA A 397 7.40 4.66 -8.52
CA ALA A 397 7.74 6.05 -8.81
C ALA A 397 6.62 7.04 -8.45
N GLU A 398 5.35 6.69 -8.74
CA GLU A 398 4.18 7.50 -8.36
C GLU A 398 3.98 7.56 -6.84
N GLN A 399 4.23 6.46 -6.14
CA GLN A 399 4.17 6.39 -4.68
C GLN A 399 5.27 7.26 -4.05
N MET A 400 6.50 7.19 -4.54
CA MET A 400 7.59 8.11 -4.14
C MET A 400 7.17 9.56 -4.34
N GLY A 401 6.57 9.90 -5.49
CA GLY A 401 6.09 11.27 -5.74
C GLY A 401 5.01 11.72 -4.76
N THR A 402 4.04 10.85 -4.47
CA THR A 402 3.00 11.12 -3.48
C THR A 402 3.59 11.31 -2.07
N ARG A 403 4.62 10.53 -1.71
CA ARG A 403 5.35 10.68 -0.45
C ARG A 403 6.00 12.04 -0.35
N LEU A 404 6.82 12.37 -1.35
CA LEU A 404 7.55 13.62 -1.42
C LEU A 404 6.60 14.81 -1.27
N GLN A 405 5.49 14.80 -2.00
CA GLN A 405 4.46 15.84 -1.91
C GLN A 405 3.87 15.99 -0.49
N GLN A 406 3.55 14.87 0.17
CA GLN A 406 2.89 14.86 1.49
C GLN A 406 3.81 15.27 2.65
N THR A 407 5.12 15.05 2.52
CA THR A 407 6.11 15.35 3.56
C THR A 407 6.87 16.64 3.35
N SER A 408 6.85 17.19 2.13
CA SER A 408 7.54 18.43 1.81
C SER A 408 6.98 19.63 2.57
N SER A 409 7.88 20.57 2.91
CA SER A 409 7.55 21.82 3.57
C SER A 409 7.45 23.00 2.60
N SER A 410 8.15 22.95 1.45
CA SER A 410 8.08 24.02 0.45
C SER A 410 6.86 23.92 -0.45
N VAL A 411 6.35 25.09 -0.84
CA VAL A 411 5.28 25.27 -1.82
C VAL A 411 5.72 24.76 -3.20
N ASN A 412 7.01 24.85 -3.54
CA ASN A 412 7.53 24.40 -4.83
C ASN A 412 7.30 22.89 -5.04
N ILE A 413 7.67 22.08 -4.05
CA ILE A 413 7.49 20.63 -4.14
C ILE A 413 6.04 20.24 -3.84
N LYS A 414 5.45 20.78 -2.77
CA LYS A 414 4.12 20.35 -2.29
C LYS A 414 2.94 20.78 -3.18
N GLU A 415 2.96 22.02 -3.67
CA GLU A 415 1.83 22.62 -4.40
C GLU A 415 2.12 22.79 -5.89
N ARG A 416 3.34 23.25 -6.25
CA ARG A 416 3.73 23.39 -7.66
C ARG A 416 4.15 22.08 -8.31
N LEU A 417 4.33 21.02 -7.50
CA LEU A 417 4.75 19.68 -7.94
C LEU A 417 6.07 19.71 -8.71
N ASP A 418 6.97 20.61 -8.32
CA ASP A 418 8.27 20.80 -8.95
C ASP A 418 9.28 19.78 -8.40
N PHE A 419 9.01 18.51 -8.71
CA PHE A 419 9.83 17.38 -8.35
C PHE A 419 9.70 16.24 -9.36
N SER A 420 10.58 15.25 -9.30
CA SER A 420 10.42 13.99 -10.03
C SER A 420 11.02 12.83 -9.24
N CYS A 421 10.40 11.66 -9.39
CA CYS A 421 10.85 10.42 -8.78
C CYS A 421 11.07 9.39 -9.88
N ALA A 422 12.15 8.62 -9.78
CA ALA A 422 12.55 7.67 -10.80
C ALA A 422 13.28 6.46 -10.23
N LEU A 423 13.16 5.35 -10.94
CA LEU A 423 13.88 4.11 -10.69
C LEU A 423 14.91 3.90 -11.80
N PHE A 424 16.09 3.47 -11.39
CA PHE A 424 17.21 3.18 -12.28
C PHE A 424 17.73 1.77 -12.01
N ASP A 425 18.28 1.12 -13.03
CA ASP A 425 18.96 -0.16 -12.83
C ASP A 425 20.33 0.01 -12.15
N ALA A 426 21.03 -1.09 -11.89
CA ALA A 426 22.35 -1.06 -11.25
C ALA A 426 23.43 -0.30 -12.04
N SER A 427 23.20 -0.02 -13.33
CA SER A 427 24.11 0.78 -14.18
C SER A 427 23.75 2.27 -14.19
N GLY A 428 22.61 2.65 -13.61
CA GLY A 428 22.10 4.02 -13.63
C GLY A 428 21.19 4.32 -14.82
N ALA A 429 20.80 3.33 -15.62
CA ALA A 429 19.88 3.53 -16.72
C ALA A 429 18.43 3.66 -16.21
N LEU A 430 17.69 4.61 -16.76
CA LEU A 430 16.31 4.88 -16.36
C LEU A 430 15.39 3.70 -16.71
N VAL A 431 14.69 3.18 -15.70
CA VAL A 431 13.68 2.12 -15.85
C VAL A 431 12.28 2.72 -15.95
N VAL A 432 11.94 3.63 -15.04
CA VAL A 432 10.64 4.30 -15.00
C VAL A 432 10.73 5.62 -14.22
N ASN A 433 9.81 6.54 -14.49
CA ASN A 433 9.67 7.80 -13.77
C ASN A 433 8.21 8.17 -13.55
N ALA A 434 7.95 8.96 -12.50
CA ALA A 434 6.67 9.66 -12.35
C ALA A 434 6.66 10.91 -13.26
N PRO A 435 5.64 11.10 -14.11
CA PRO A 435 5.61 12.18 -15.08
C PRO A 435 5.16 13.49 -14.42
N HIS A 436 6.12 14.29 -13.96
CA HIS A 436 5.86 15.66 -13.47
C HIS A 436 6.64 16.69 -14.27
N ILE A 437 7.97 16.53 -14.41
CA ILE A 437 8.84 17.53 -15.04
C ILE A 437 9.77 16.86 -16.07
N PRO A 438 9.55 17.03 -17.39
CA PRO A 438 10.31 16.33 -18.43
C PRO A 438 11.83 16.52 -18.40
N VAL A 439 12.32 17.70 -17.97
CA VAL A 439 13.76 18.00 -17.91
C VAL A 439 14.52 17.14 -16.88
N HIS A 440 13.81 16.58 -15.90
CA HIS A 440 14.42 15.69 -14.90
C HIS A 440 14.77 14.30 -15.44
N LEU A 441 14.06 13.79 -16.47
CA LEU A 441 14.20 12.39 -16.89
C LEU A 441 15.61 12.02 -17.35
N GLY A 442 16.22 12.85 -18.20
CA GLY A 442 17.57 12.57 -18.72
C GLY A 442 18.66 12.89 -17.72
N SER A 443 18.49 13.96 -16.96
CA SER A 443 19.54 14.52 -16.10
C SER A 443 19.71 13.74 -14.79
N MET A 444 18.64 13.19 -14.21
CA MET A 444 18.75 12.35 -13.00
C MET A 444 19.56 11.07 -13.24
N GLY A 445 19.45 10.44 -14.42
CA GLY A 445 20.26 9.26 -14.77
C GLY A 445 21.76 9.58 -14.78
N GLU A 446 22.15 10.72 -15.36
CA GLU A 446 23.54 11.19 -15.35
C GLU A 446 24.07 11.42 -13.93
N SER A 447 23.24 11.89 -12.99
CA SER A 447 23.65 12.01 -11.58
C SER A 447 23.93 10.65 -10.92
N VAL A 448 23.16 9.60 -11.26
CA VAL A 448 23.42 8.24 -10.78
C VAL A 448 24.71 7.69 -11.39
N VAL A 449 24.92 7.89 -12.69
CA VAL A 449 26.14 7.48 -13.40
C VAL A 449 27.37 8.21 -12.84
N ALA A 450 27.27 9.51 -12.55
CA ALA A 450 28.35 10.29 -11.95
C ALA A 450 28.70 9.79 -10.54
N LEU A 451 27.70 9.43 -9.72
CA LEU A 451 27.91 8.83 -8.41
C LEU A 451 28.66 7.48 -8.52
N LEU A 452 28.22 6.61 -9.44
CA LEU A 452 28.89 5.33 -9.71
C LEU A 452 30.35 5.54 -10.14
N ALA A 453 30.59 6.51 -11.02
CA ALA A 453 31.94 6.84 -11.49
C ALA A 453 32.84 7.37 -10.35
N ALA A 454 32.31 8.20 -9.44
CA ALA A 454 33.04 8.68 -8.27
C ALA A 454 33.45 7.53 -7.33
N VAL A 455 32.56 6.55 -7.12
CA VAL A 455 32.87 5.32 -6.36
C VAL A 455 33.97 4.51 -7.06
N GLN A 456 33.89 4.34 -8.39
CA GLN A 456 34.90 3.61 -9.17
C GLN A 456 36.28 4.29 -9.15
N ARG A 457 36.32 5.63 -9.16
CA ARG A 457 37.56 6.41 -9.06
C ARG A 457 38.14 6.48 -7.65
N GLY A 458 37.43 5.96 -6.63
CA GLY A 458 37.85 6.02 -5.23
C GLY A 458 37.71 7.40 -4.59
N GLU A 459 36.96 8.31 -5.22
CA GLU A 459 36.63 9.63 -4.67
C GLU A 459 35.62 9.52 -3.52
N ARG A 460 34.88 8.42 -3.47
CA ARG A 460 33.92 8.07 -2.42
C ARG A 460 34.05 6.61 -2.02
N GLN A 461 33.71 6.31 -0.77
CA GLN A 461 33.59 4.93 -0.29
C GLN A 461 32.50 4.16 -1.06
N PRO A 462 32.61 2.82 -1.14
CA PRO A 462 31.56 1.99 -1.69
C PRO A 462 30.21 2.24 -1.01
N LEU A 463 29.15 2.24 -1.82
CA LEU A 463 27.78 2.38 -1.35
C LEU A 463 27.38 1.21 -0.45
N ALA A 464 26.68 1.51 0.64
CA ALA A 464 26.11 0.53 1.55
C ALA A 464 24.58 0.65 1.62
N ALA A 465 23.92 -0.40 2.09
CA ALA A 465 22.49 -0.36 2.40
C ALA A 465 22.23 0.67 3.52
N GLY A 466 21.26 1.56 3.30
CA GLY A 466 20.93 2.66 4.21
C GLY A 466 21.66 3.97 3.91
N ASP A 467 22.49 4.02 2.87
CA ASP A 467 23.07 5.29 2.39
C ASP A 467 22.06 6.09 1.57
N ALA A 468 22.18 7.41 1.60
CA ALA A 468 21.47 8.32 0.69
C ALA A 468 22.38 9.49 0.34
N VAL A 469 22.45 9.87 -0.93
CA VAL A 469 23.46 10.80 -1.46
C VAL A 469 22.79 11.95 -2.19
N VAL A 470 23.19 13.18 -1.88
CA VAL A 470 22.66 14.40 -2.50
C VAL A 470 23.64 14.92 -3.54
N SER A 471 23.12 15.25 -4.72
CA SER A 471 23.86 15.93 -5.79
C SER A 471 22.96 16.94 -6.51
N ASN A 472 23.49 18.13 -6.77
CA ASN A 472 22.89 19.13 -7.66
C ASN A 472 23.92 19.70 -8.65
N ASN A 473 25.13 19.12 -8.71
CA ASN A 473 26.21 19.59 -9.56
C ASN A 473 25.78 19.56 -11.05
N PRO A 474 25.63 20.72 -11.73
CA PRO A 474 25.15 20.77 -13.11
C PRO A 474 26.09 20.09 -14.11
N TYR A 475 27.38 19.96 -13.77
CA TYR A 475 28.36 19.25 -14.59
C TYR A 475 28.19 17.72 -14.52
N ASN A 476 27.46 17.22 -13.53
CA ASN A 476 27.26 15.79 -13.21
C ASN A 476 25.75 15.45 -13.12
N GLY A 477 24.96 15.91 -14.09
CA GLY A 477 23.52 15.59 -14.19
C GLY A 477 22.58 16.49 -13.39
N GLY A 478 23.08 17.51 -12.69
CA GLY A 478 22.23 18.58 -12.18
C GLY A 478 21.64 19.43 -13.32
N THR A 479 20.44 19.95 -13.13
CA THR A 479 19.79 20.89 -14.07
C THR A 479 20.16 22.34 -13.77
N HIS A 480 20.14 22.69 -12.49
CA HIS A 480 20.59 23.94 -11.87
C HIS A 480 20.66 23.70 -10.36
N LEU A 481 21.32 24.59 -9.61
CA LEU A 481 21.59 24.36 -8.19
C LEU A 481 20.34 24.17 -7.31
N PRO A 482 19.18 24.81 -7.56
CA PRO A 482 17.96 24.54 -6.81
C PRO A 482 17.43 23.10 -6.91
N ASP A 483 17.79 22.35 -7.96
CA ASP A 483 17.30 21.00 -8.17
C ASP A 483 18.23 19.98 -7.51
N LEU A 484 17.94 19.65 -6.26
CA LEU A 484 18.72 18.68 -5.50
C LEU A 484 18.21 17.28 -5.80
N THR A 485 19.09 16.38 -6.23
CA THR A 485 18.80 14.96 -6.46
C THR A 485 19.28 14.16 -5.27
N LEU A 486 18.37 13.47 -4.59
CA LEU A 486 18.70 12.46 -3.60
C LEU A 486 18.69 11.08 -4.27
N ILE A 487 19.79 10.34 -4.13
CA ILE A 487 20.03 9.04 -4.76
C ILE A 487 20.23 8.00 -3.66
N THR A 488 19.43 6.93 -3.71
CA THR A 488 19.45 5.85 -2.70
C THR A 488 19.69 4.50 -3.40
N PRO A 489 20.76 3.76 -3.06
CA PRO A 489 21.03 2.43 -3.61
C PRO A 489 20.08 1.37 -3.03
N VAL A 490 19.64 0.45 -3.88
CA VAL A 490 18.78 -0.68 -3.51
C VAL A 490 19.54 -1.98 -3.66
N PHE A 491 19.55 -2.80 -2.60
CA PHE A 491 20.24 -4.09 -2.55
C PHE A 491 19.24 -5.26 -2.54
N ALA A 492 19.60 -6.40 -3.13
CA ALA A 492 18.72 -7.55 -3.37
C ALA A 492 18.04 -8.15 -2.11
N ALA A 493 18.69 -8.03 -0.95
CA ALA A 493 18.17 -8.46 0.33
C ALA A 493 18.71 -7.58 1.46
N PRO A 494 18.01 -7.46 2.61
CA PRO A 494 18.56 -6.81 3.79
C PRO A 494 19.89 -7.47 4.20
N GLY A 495 21.00 -6.74 4.11
CA GLY A 495 22.36 -7.24 4.38
C GLY A 495 23.04 -7.96 3.19
N GLY A 496 22.40 -8.01 2.02
CA GLY A 496 23.02 -8.51 0.80
C GLY A 496 23.96 -7.48 0.17
N ALA A 497 25.07 -7.93 -0.42
CA ALA A 497 26.08 -7.05 -1.03
C ALA A 497 25.77 -6.66 -2.49
N GLN A 498 24.76 -7.26 -3.12
CA GLN A 498 24.45 -7.02 -4.53
C GLN A 498 23.52 -5.81 -4.69
N LEU A 499 24.06 -4.73 -5.26
CA LEU A 499 23.31 -3.60 -5.77
C LEU A 499 22.45 -4.06 -6.96
N VAL A 500 21.15 -3.79 -6.91
CA VAL A 500 20.19 -4.19 -7.96
C VAL A 500 19.58 -3.01 -8.69
N ALA A 501 19.46 -1.86 -8.04
CA ALA A 501 18.81 -0.68 -8.58
C ALA A 501 19.21 0.58 -7.78
N PHE A 502 18.79 1.73 -8.29
CA PHE A 502 18.72 2.97 -7.54
C PHE A 502 17.29 3.52 -7.57
N VAL A 503 16.90 4.18 -6.50
CA VAL A 503 15.78 5.12 -6.53
C VAL A 503 16.35 6.53 -6.38
N ALA A 504 15.77 7.49 -7.10
CA ALA A 504 16.14 8.88 -6.91
C ALA A 504 14.93 9.80 -6.93
N SER A 505 14.99 10.84 -6.11
CA SER A 505 14.01 11.91 -6.04
C SER A 505 14.73 13.24 -6.25
N ARG A 506 14.24 14.07 -7.16
CA ARG A 506 14.73 15.42 -7.39
C ARG A 506 13.64 16.41 -7.02
N GLY A 507 13.94 17.39 -6.18
CA GLY A 507 13.01 18.45 -5.78
C GLY A 507 13.61 19.82 -6.05
N HIS A 508 12.77 20.77 -6.43
CA HIS A 508 13.16 22.16 -6.64
C HIS A 508 13.08 22.96 -5.32
N HIS A 509 14.24 23.21 -4.73
CA HIS A 509 14.37 23.94 -3.46
C HIS A 509 14.21 25.44 -3.69
N ALA A 510 13.45 26.11 -2.80
CA ALA A 510 13.11 27.52 -2.96
C ALA A 510 14.32 28.47 -2.84
N ASP A 511 15.31 28.12 -2.03
CA ASP A 511 16.54 28.87 -1.81
C ASP A 511 17.67 27.90 -1.48
N VAL A 512 18.76 28.01 -2.22
CA VAL A 512 20.01 27.26 -1.98
C VAL A 512 21.18 28.23 -1.71
N GLY A 513 20.90 29.46 -1.29
CA GLY A 513 21.87 30.54 -1.14
C GLY A 513 22.03 31.39 -2.41
N GLY A 514 23.26 31.83 -2.71
CA GLY A 514 23.56 32.63 -3.91
C GLY A 514 23.37 34.13 -3.74
N ILE A 515 23.75 34.93 -4.74
CA ILE A 515 23.82 36.41 -4.63
C ILE A 515 22.45 37.09 -4.50
N THR A 516 21.37 36.44 -4.96
CA THR A 516 20.00 36.96 -4.95
C THR A 516 19.10 36.01 -4.16
N PRO A 517 18.15 36.51 -3.33
CA PRO A 517 17.12 35.66 -2.73
C PRO A 517 16.25 34.98 -3.79
N GLY A 518 16.11 33.65 -3.70
CA GLY A 518 15.34 32.84 -4.64
C GLY A 518 16.18 31.78 -5.36
N SER A 519 15.66 31.22 -6.45
CA SER A 519 16.24 30.05 -7.11
C SER A 519 17.28 30.37 -8.20
N MET A 520 17.10 31.45 -8.97
CA MET A 520 17.91 31.70 -10.18
C MET A 520 18.40 33.16 -10.24
N PRO A 521 19.59 33.48 -9.68
CA PRO A 521 20.15 34.82 -9.74
C PRO A 521 20.52 35.22 -11.18
N PRO A 522 19.92 36.27 -11.77
CA PRO A 522 20.10 36.63 -13.18
C PRO A 522 21.43 37.33 -13.49
N HIS A 523 22.25 37.60 -12.46
CA HIS A 523 23.50 38.35 -12.56
C HIS A 523 24.74 37.52 -12.20
N SER A 524 24.57 36.21 -12.02
CA SER A 524 25.71 35.32 -11.76
C SER A 524 26.62 35.24 -12.97
N THR A 525 27.92 35.29 -12.70
CA THR A 525 29.02 35.15 -13.66
C THR A 525 29.86 33.90 -13.39
N CYS A 526 29.70 33.29 -12.20
CA CYS A 526 30.25 31.98 -11.85
C CYS A 526 29.27 31.18 -10.98
N ILE A 527 29.47 29.86 -10.89
CA ILE A 527 28.51 28.95 -10.25
C ILE A 527 28.40 29.18 -8.74
N GLU A 528 29.46 29.64 -8.09
CA GLU A 528 29.49 29.96 -6.66
C GLU A 528 28.58 31.15 -6.31
N GLU A 529 28.21 31.96 -7.29
CA GLU A 529 27.23 33.05 -7.13
C GLU A 529 25.79 32.54 -7.21
N GLU A 530 25.57 31.35 -7.76
CA GLU A 530 24.24 30.74 -7.88
C GLU A 530 23.78 30.05 -6.59
N GLY A 531 24.71 29.58 -5.75
CA GLY A 531 24.40 29.02 -4.43
C GLY A 531 25.20 27.78 -4.07
N LEU A 532 24.59 26.95 -3.23
CA LEU A 532 25.16 25.73 -2.69
C LEU A 532 25.32 24.67 -3.78
N LEU A 533 26.56 24.33 -4.10
CA LEU A 533 26.90 23.20 -4.96
C LEU A 533 27.21 21.97 -4.11
N LEU A 534 26.53 20.87 -4.39
CA LEU A 534 26.64 19.57 -3.77
C LEU A 534 27.01 18.55 -4.85
N ASP A 535 28.14 17.87 -4.65
CA ASP A 535 28.61 16.82 -5.54
C ASP A 535 28.78 15.53 -4.73
N ASN A 536 27.81 14.62 -4.88
CA ASN A 536 27.78 13.31 -4.23
C ASN A 536 27.96 13.35 -2.69
N VAL A 537 27.31 14.29 -2.03
CA VAL A 537 27.42 14.51 -0.58
C VAL A 537 26.51 13.55 0.19
N PRO A 538 26.99 12.81 1.21
CA PRO A 538 26.14 11.93 1.99
C PRO A 538 25.10 12.71 2.81
N LEU A 539 23.83 12.34 2.65
CA LEU A 539 22.74 12.72 3.56
C LEU A 539 22.56 11.68 4.65
N LEU A 540 22.51 10.40 4.27
CA LEU A 540 22.57 9.27 5.18
C LEU A 540 23.80 8.43 4.91
N GLU A 541 24.42 7.96 5.99
CA GLU A 541 25.41 6.88 5.95
C GLU A 541 24.90 5.74 6.84
N GLN A 542 24.62 4.58 6.24
CA GLN A 542 24.10 3.40 6.93
C GLN A 542 22.89 3.69 7.85
N GLY A 543 22.00 4.58 7.42
CA GLY A 543 20.80 4.98 8.14
C GLY A 543 20.98 6.08 9.20
N ALA A 544 22.19 6.63 9.38
CA ALA A 544 22.45 7.73 10.28
C ALA A 544 22.43 9.09 9.56
N PHE A 545 21.66 10.05 10.07
CA PHE A 545 21.61 11.43 9.58
C PHE A 545 22.41 12.35 10.51
N ASP A 546 23.48 12.97 9.99
CA ASP A 546 24.25 13.98 10.72
C ASP A 546 23.70 15.39 10.44
N GLU A 547 22.67 15.77 11.18
CA GLU A 547 22.04 17.09 11.07
C GLU A 547 23.03 18.23 11.39
N THR A 548 23.99 18.01 12.28
CA THR A 548 24.94 19.06 12.71
C THR A 548 25.88 19.42 11.56
N SER A 549 26.45 18.39 10.91
CA SER A 549 27.30 18.58 9.72
C SER A 549 26.55 19.25 8.58
N TRP A 550 25.29 18.87 8.34
CA TRP A 550 24.47 19.52 7.32
C TRP A 550 24.16 20.98 7.66
N ARG A 551 23.78 21.31 8.90
CA ARG A 551 23.56 22.70 9.30
C ARG A 551 24.80 23.56 9.14
N GLN A 552 25.97 23.03 9.47
CA GLN A 552 27.25 23.73 9.21
C GLN A 552 27.48 23.95 7.72
N ARG A 553 27.19 22.95 6.88
CA ARG A 553 27.29 23.06 5.42
C ARG A 553 26.36 24.13 4.84
N LEU A 554 25.12 24.19 5.29
CA LEU A 554 24.14 25.19 4.80
C LEU A 554 24.47 26.62 5.24
N ALA A 555 25.14 26.77 6.39
CA ALA A 555 25.64 28.04 6.90
C ALA A 555 26.99 28.47 6.31
N ALA A 556 27.66 27.59 5.55
CA ALA A 556 28.97 27.85 4.97
C ALA A 556 28.88 28.64 3.65
N GLY A 557 30.03 29.19 3.22
CA GLY A 557 30.16 29.91 1.96
C GLY A 557 29.91 31.41 2.06
N ARG A 558 30.09 32.11 0.95
CA ARG A 558 29.96 33.58 0.87
C ARG A 558 28.50 34.03 0.90
N HIS A 559 27.61 33.21 0.37
CA HIS A 559 26.17 33.46 0.28
C HIS A 559 25.41 32.23 0.81
N PRO A 560 25.31 32.10 2.14
CA PRO A 560 24.72 30.91 2.76
C PRO A 560 23.23 30.78 2.45
N VAL A 561 22.71 29.56 2.65
CA VAL A 561 21.28 29.26 2.50
C VAL A 561 20.47 30.10 3.48
N ARG A 562 19.44 30.79 2.98
CA ARG A 562 18.66 31.75 3.78
C ARG A 562 17.64 31.08 4.69
N ASN A 563 17.12 29.92 4.27
CA ASN A 563 16.16 29.13 5.03
C ASN A 563 16.62 27.66 5.17
N PRO A 564 17.64 27.39 5.99
CA PRO A 564 18.23 26.05 6.10
C PRO A 564 17.26 25.02 6.67
N ASP A 565 16.30 25.44 7.51
CA ASP A 565 15.30 24.53 8.10
C ASP A 565 14.34 23.97 7.03
N GLN A 566 13.88 24.83 6.11
CA GLN A 566 13.03 24.39 4.98
C GLN A 566 13.79 23.48 4.01
N LEU A 567 15.03 23.82 3.66
CA LEU A 567 15.86 22.99 2.78
C LEU A 567 16.09 21.60 3.39
N LEU A 568 16.42 21.53 4.69
CA LEU A 568 16.57 20.24 5.38
C LEU A 568 15.27 19.45 5.43
N ALA A 569 14.14 20.10 5.72
CA ALA A 569 12.83 19.45 5.72
C ALA A 569 12.47 18.86 4.35
N ASP A 570 12.80 19.56 3.27
CA ASP A 570 12.57 19.08 1.90
C ASP A 570 13.53 17.95 1.51
N LEU A 571 14.80 17.97 1.95
CA LEU A 571 15.72 16.84 1.79
C LEU A 571 15.23 15.60 2.56
N GLN A 572 14.69 15.80 3.77
CA GLN A 572 14.06 14.72 4.54
C GLN A 572 12.79 14.20 3.86
N ALA A 573 12.02 15.06 3.20
CA ALA A 573 10.89 14.65 2.38
C ALA A 573 11.34 13.82 1.15
N GLN A 574 12.44 14.21 0.50
CA GLN A 574 13.06 13.45 -0.59
C GLN A 574 13.57 12.08 -0.13
N LEU A 575 14.03 11.97 1.12
CA LEU A 575 14.45 10.72 1.73
C LEU A 575 13.29 9.78 2.07
N ALA A 576 12.13 10.34 2.43
CA ALA A 576 10.91 9.56 2.71
C ALA A 576 10.21 9.04 1.45
N ALA A 577 10.52 9.64 0.31
CA ALA A 577 10.09 9.21 -1.01
C ALA A 577 10.87 7.96 -1.43
#